data_AF-A0A227J3W2-F1
#
_entry.id   AF-A0A227J3W2-F1
#
_cell.length_a   1.000
_cell.length_b   1.000
_cell.length_c   1.000
_cell.angle_alpha   90.00
_cell.angle_beta   90.00
_cell.angle_gamma   90.00
#
_symmetry.space_group_name_H-M   'P 1'
#
loop_
_entity.id
_entity.type
_entity.pdbx_description
1 polymer ?
#
loop_
_entity_poly.entity_id
_entity_poly.type
_entity_poly.pdbx_seq_one_letter_code
_entity_poly.pdbx_strand_id
1 'polypeptide(L)'
;HPKIPAPYLRTSTARIALDFILEKGGAAYLPVSLVEPFIANGQLYKVSGVEDWYRPIYLSYRKASTSVEAIKQVEEIVKEIDPLTAYSLQQIGSASSDANH
;
A
#
# COMPACT_ATOMS: atom_id res chain seq x y z
N HIS A 1 1.62 6.27 27.43
CA HIS A 1 2.62 5.58 28.27
C HIS A 1 4.03 6.06 27.94
N PRO A 2 4.85 6.50 28.91
CA PRO A 2 6.12 7.22 28.64
C PRO A 2 7.37 6.32 28.51
N LYS A 3 7.24 5.03 28.15
CA LYS A 3 8.38 4.08 28.06
C LYS A 3 8.45 3.29 26.75
N ILE A 4 7.83 3.78 25.67
CA ILE A 4 8.04 3.18 24.34
C ILE A 4 9.25 3.89 23.73
N PRO A 5 10.39 3.20 23.50
CA PRO A 5 11.53 3.80 22.82
C PRO A 5 11.08 4.33 21.46
N ALA A 6 11.61 5.48 21.07
CA ALA A 6 11.26 6.08 19.79
C ALA A 6 11.54 5.07 18.66
N PRO A 7 10.63 4.95 17.67
CA PRO A 7 10.85 4.04 16.56
C PRO A 7 12.15 4.42 15.83
N TYR A 8 12.98 3.42 15.55
CA TYR A 8 14.29 3.62 14.93
C TYR A 8 14.19 4.30 13.56
N LEU A 9 13.10 4.03 12.83
CA LEU A 9 12.76 4.67 11.57
C LEU A 9 11.32 5.17 11.62
N ARG A 10 11.10 6.39 11.11
CA ARG A 10 9.78 6.94 10.82
C ARG A 10 9.70 7.23 9.32
N THR A 11 8.76 6.59 8.64
CA THR A 11 8.49 6.82 7.22
C THR A 11 6.99 6.73 6.95
N SER A 12 6.50 7.53 6.00
CA SER A 12 5.13 7.46 5.49
C SER A 12 4.98 6.52 4.29
N THR A 13 6.09 5.95 3.80
CA THR A 13 6.12 5.12 2.60
C THR A 13 6.23 3.65 2.98
N ALA A 14 5.20 2.86 2.65
CA ALA A 14 5.14 1.45 2.97
C ALA A 14 6.33 0.65 2.40
N ARG A 15 6.83 1.03 1.20
CA ARG A 15 7.99 0.40 0.58
C ARG A 15 9.28 0.54 1.39
N ILE A 16 9.58 1.76 1.86
CA ILE A 16 10.76 2.01 2.69
C ILE A 16 10.68 1.22 4.00
N ALA A 17 9.48 1.15 4.60
CA ALA A 17 9.28 0.36 5.81
C ALA A 17 9.44 -1.15 5.58
N LEU A 18 8.95 -1.68 4.44
CA LEU A 18 9.15 -3.06 4.04
C LEU A 18 10.64 -3.38 3.85
N ASP A 19 11.34 -2.59 3.03
CA ASP A 19 12.77 -2.80 2.74
C ASP A 19 13.59 -2.77 4.04
N PHE A 20 13.25 -1.83 4.94
CA PHE A 20 13.90 -1.73 6.25
C PHE A 20 13.69 -2.98 7.11
N ILE A 21 12.46 -3.52 7.19
CA ILE A 21 12.19 -4.72 8.01
C ILE A 21 12.83 -5.97 7.41
N LEU A 22 12.86 -6.09 6.08
CA LEU A 22 13.53 -7.22 5.43
C LEU A 22 15.05 -7.19 5.67
N GLU A 23 15.66 -6.01 5.76
CA GLU A 23 17.11 -5.87 5.97
C GLU A 23 17.52 -5.88 7.45
N LYS A 24 16.77 -5.17 8.31
CA LYS A 24 17.15 -4.90 9.71
C LYS A 24 16.27 -5.60 10.73
N GLY A 25 15.20 -6.27 10.30
CA GLY A 25 14.19 -6.85 11.19
C GLY A 25 13.33 -5.79 11.90
N GLY A 26 12.54 -6.25 12.87
CA GLY A 26 11.61 -5.41 13.62
C GLY A 26 10.15 -5.69 13.26
N ALA A 27 9.29 -4.69 13.47
CA ALA A 27 7.86 -4.80 13.20
C ALA A 27 7.30 -3.47 12.70
N ALA A 28 6.35 -3.53 11.76
CA ALA A 28 5.57 -2.38 11.31
C ALA A 28 4.18 -2.81 10.87
N TYR A 29 3.27 -1.84 10.82
CA TYR A 29 1.99 -1.97 10.13
C TYR A 29 2.21 -1.69 8.65
N LEU A 30 1.91 -2.68 7.80
CA LEU A 30 2.04 -2.60 6.35
C LEU A 30 0.74 -3.10 5.70
N PRO A 31 0.39 -2.62 4.50
CA PRO A 31 -0.73 -3.15 3.74
C PRO A 31 -0.55 -4.65 3.48
N VAL A 32 -1.61 -5.44 3.68
CA VAL A 32 -1.59 -6.90 3.49
C VAL A 32 -1.11 -7.27 2.10
N SER A 33 -1.65 -6.58 1.09
CA SER A 33 -1.24 -6.69 -0.32
C SER A 33 0.27 -6.59 -0.52
N LEU A 34 0.95 -5.72 0.21
CA LEU A 34 2.39 -5.51 0.06
C LEU A 34 3.21 -6.66 0.68
N VAL A 35 2.74 -7.26 1.78
CA VAL A 35 3.52 -8.22 2.58
C VAL A 35 3.17 -9.68 2.32
N GLU A 36 2.02 -9.96 1.70
CA GLU A 36 1.51 -11.32 1.50
C GLU A 36 2.53 -12.26 0.81
N PRO A 37 3.26 -11.86 -0.26
CA PRO A 37 4.26 -12.73 -0.87
C PRO A 37 5.41 -13.09 0.10
N PHE A 38 5.78 -12.15 0.97
CA PHE A 38 6.86 -12.30 1.95
C PHE A 38 6.43 -13.11 3.18
N ILE A 39 5.13 -13.13 3.48
CA ILE A 39 4.59 -14.03 4.50
C ILE A 39 4.53 -15.46 3.94
N ALA A 40 4.03 -15.61 2.71
CA ALA A 40 3.89 -16.91 2.06
C ALA A 40 5.23 -17.64 1.88
N ASN A 41 6.32 -16.90 1.68
CA ASN A 41 7.67 -17.46 1.56
C ASN A 41 8.46 -17.52 2.88
N GLY A 42 7.85 -17.15 4.01
CA GLY A 42 8.45 -17.21 5.35
C GLY A 42 9.49 -16.13 5.66
N GLN A 43 9.62 -15.09 4.83
CA GLN A 43 10.48 -13.94 5.10
C GLN A 43 9.88 -12.99 6.15
N LEU A 44 8.55 -12.92 6.25
CA LEU A 44 7.82 -12.13 7.24
C LEU A 44 6.82 -12.99 8.00
N TYR A 45 6.45 -12.53 9.20
CA TYR A 45 5.48 -13.20 10.06
C TYR A 45 4.47 -12.18 10.58
N LYS A 46 3.19 -12.58 10.64
CA LYS A 46 2.15 -11.75 11.27
C LYS A 46 2.37 -11.75 12.79
N VAL A 47 2.42 -10.57 13.40
CA VAL A 47 2.55 -10.42 14.86
C VAL A 47 1.23 -10.83 15.51
N SER A 48 1.27 -11.76 16.46
CA SER A 48 0.09 -12.24 17.19
C SER A 48 -0.35 -11.26 18.29
N GLY A 49 -1.63 -11.30 18.66
CA GLY A 49 -2.18 -10.48 19.75
C GLY A 49 -2.38 -9.00 19.40
N VAL A 50 -2.34 -8.66 18.10
CA VAL A 50 -2.58 -7.31 17.59
C VAL A 50 -3.78 -7.35 16.65
N GLU A 51 -4.68 -6.37 16.79
CA GLU A 51 -5.86 -6.25 15.95
C GLU A 51 -5.49 -5.75 14.54
N ASP A 52 -6.18 -6.26 13.53
CA ASP A 52 -5.98 -5.82 12.16
C ASP A 52 -6.48 -4.39 11.99
N TRP A 53 -5.62 -3.52 11.46
CA TRP A 53 -5.98 -2.13 11.22
C TRP A 53 -6.63 -1.97 9.83
N TYR A 54 -7.95 -1.88 9.80
CA TYR A 54 -8.69 -1.58 8.59
C TYR A 54 -8.66 -0.07 8.27
N ARG A 55 -8.12 0.28 7.09
CA ARG A 55 -8.10 1.66 6.60
C ARG A 55 -8.90 1.75 5.29
N PRO A 56 -10.11 2.33 5.30
CA PRO A 56 -10.90 2.49 4.09
C PRO A 56 -10.21 3.44 3.11
N ILE A 57 -10.28 3.10 1.83
CA ILE A 57 -9.82 3.94 0.71
C ILE A 57 -11.06 4.62 0.11
N TYR A 58 -10.93 5.91 -0.22
CA TYR A 58 -12.03 6.71 -0.75
C TYR A 58 -11.65 7.26 -2.13
N LEU A 59 -12.55 7.12 -3.10
CA LEU A 59 -12.46 7.80 -4.39
C LEU A 59 -13.10 9.18 -4.26
N SER A 60 -12.37 10.24 -4.63
CA SER A 60 -12.85 11.62 -4.55
C SER A 60 -12.93 12.24 -5.95
N TYR A 61 -14.11 12.73 -6.32
CA TYR A 61 -14.34 13.40 -7.61
C TYR A 61 -15.40 14.49 -7.51
N ARG A 62 -15.38 15.43 -8.47
CA ARG A 62 -16.33 16.55 -8.51
C ARG A 62 -17.69 16.07 -9.03
N LYS A 63 -18.76 16.39 -8.28
CA LYS A 63 -20.14 16.04 -8.65
C LYS A 63 -20.60 16.64 -10.00
N ALA A 64 -20.10 17.83 -10.35
CA ALA A 64 -20.43 18.53 -11.60
C ALA A 64 -19.44 18.23 -12.74
N SER A 65 -18.65 17.16 -12.64
CA SER A 65 -17.74 16.77 -13.73
C SER A 65 -18.54 16.32 -14.95
N THR A 66 -18.11 16.72 -16.14
CA THR A 66 -18.68 16.23 -17.42
C THR A 66 -18.32 14.76 -17.69
N SER A 67 -17.44 14.17 -16.86
CA SER A 67 -16.95 12.81 -17.00
C SER A 67 -17.42 11.89 -15.86
N VAL A 68 -18.53 12.23 -15.17
CA VAL A 68 -19.05 11.42 -14.05
C VAL A 68 -19.31 9.98 -14.46
N GLU A 69 -19.82 9.75 -15.67
CA GLU A 69 -20.09 8.42 -16.21
C GLU A 69 -18.80 7.61 -16.38
N ALA A 70 -17.75 8.22 -16.93
CA ALA A 70 -16.44 7.59 -17.05
C ALA A 70 -15.79 7.32 -15.69
N ILE A 71 -15.94 8.24 -14.72
CA ILE A 71 -15.44 8.05 -13.36
C ILE A 71 -16.13 6.87 -12.68
N LYS A 72 -17.44 6.70 -12.87
CA LYS A 72 -18.17 5.53 -12.35
C LYS A 72 -17.70 4.22 -12.97
N GLN A 73 -17.38 4.22 -14.28
CA GLN A 73 -16.79 3.03 -14.91
C GLN A 73 -15.44 2.68 -14.28
N VAL A 74 -14.59 3.69 -14.03
CA VAL A 74 -13.33 3.49 -13.32
C VAL A 74 -13.56 3.02 -11.87
N GLU A 75 -14.57 3.53 -11.17
CA GLU A 75 -14.93 3.08 -9.83
C GLU A 75 -15.23 1.58 -9.79
N GLU A 76 -16.01 1.06 -10.73
CA GLU A 76 -16.30 -0.37 -10.82
C GLU A 76 -15.04 -1.20 -11.09
N ILE A 77 -14.17 -0.75 -11.99
CA ILE A 77 -12.88 -1.41 -12.26
C ILE A 77 -11.99 -1.40 -11.00
N VAL A 78 -11.96 -0.28 -10.27
CA VAL A 78 -11.15 -0.12 -9.06
C VAL A 78 -11.68 -0.95 -7.88
N LYS A 79 -12.98 -1.26 -7.84
CA LYS A 79 -13.56 -2.17 -6.82
C LYS A 79 -13.11 -3.62 -7.00
N GLU A 80 -12.92 -4.05 -8.24
CA GLU A 80 -12.44 -5.40 -8.57
C GLU A 80 -10.92 -5.52 -8.48
N ILE A 81 -10.23 -4.39 -8.54
CA ILE A 81 -8.80 -4.28 -8.28
C ILE A 81 -8.55 -4.48 -6.78
N ASP A 82 -7.95 -5.61 -6.42
CA ASP A 82 -7.23 -5.74 -5.16
C ASP A 82 -6.26 -4.55 -5.08
N PRO A 83 -6.12 -3.81 -3.95
CA PRO A 83 -5.12 -2.74 -3.81
C PRO A 83 -3.69 -3.11 -4.27
N LEU A 84 -3.36 -4.40 -4.44
CA LEU A 84 -2.26 -4.92 -5.26
C LEU A 84 -2.18 -4.33 -6.69
N THR A 85 -3.27 -4.25 -7.46
CA THR A 85 -3.24 -3.74 -8.85
C THR A 85 -3.05 -2.23 -8.89
N ALA A 86 -3.47 -1.46 -7.89
CA ALA A 86 -3.17 -0.03 -7.81
C ALA A 86 -1.66 0.24 -7.70
N TYR A 87 -0.93 -0.63 -7.00
CA TYR A 87 0.54 -0.60 -6.95
C TYR A 87 1.17 -0.96 -8.31
N SER A 88 0.67 -2.01 -8.97
CA SER A 88 1.12 -2.38 -10.33
C SER A 88 0.82 -1.27 -11.35
N LEU A 89 -0.31 -0.57 -11.25
CA LEU A 89 -0.66 0.57 -12.10
C LEU A 89 0.27 1.76 -11.90
N GLN A 90 0.73 2.03 -10.66
CA GLN A 90 1.77 3.04 -10.43
C GLN A 90 3.09 2.68 -11.11
N GLN A 91 3.49 1.40 -11.07
CA GLN A 91 4.72 0.95 -11.73
C GLN A 91 4.66 1.07 -13.25
N ILE A 92 3.48 0.82 -13.85
CA ILE A 92 3.25 1.03 -15.29
C ILE A 92 3.33 2.53 -15.64
N GLY A 93 2.81 3.39 -14.76
CA GLY A 93 2.91 4.85 -14.92
C GLY A 93 4.34 5.39 -14.83
N SER A 94 5.18 4.85 -13.95
CA SER A 94 6.58 5.28 -13.77
C SER A 94 7.57 4.62 -14.73
N ALA A 95 7.30 3.42 -15.24
CA ALA A 95 8.15 2.77 -16.25
C ALA A 95 8.01 3.41 -17.64
N SER A 96 6.92 4.15 -17.87
CA SER A 96 6.65 4.84 -19.15
C SER A 96 7.43 6.15 -19.31
N SER A 97 8.00 6.71 -18.25
CA SER A 97 8.80 7.96 -18.29
C SER A 97 10.28 7.75 -18.56
N ASP A 98 10.80 6.52 -18.47
CA ASP A 98 12.23 6.22 -18.63
C ASP A 98 12.58 5.62 -20.01
N ALA A 99 11.60 5.43 -20.90
CA ALA A 99 11.80 4.90 -22.25
C ALA A 99 12.07 5.98 -23.33
N ASN A 100 12.19 7.25 -22.93
CA ASN A 100 12.59 8.37 -23.80
C ASN A 100 13.80 9.11 -23.19
N HIS A 101 14.96 8.45 -23.20
CA HIS A 101 16.26 9.12 -23.18
C HIS A 101 17.24 8.37 -24.10
#